data_AF-A0A846DZM6-F1
#
_entry.id   AF-A0A846DZM6-F1
#
_cell.length_a   1.000
_cell.length_b   1.000
_cell.length_c   1.000
_cell.angle_alpha   90.00
_cell.angle_beta   90.00
_cell.angle_gamma   90.00
#
_symmetry.space_group_name_H-M   'P 1'
#
loop_
_entity.id
_entity.type
_entity.pdbx_description
1 polymer ?
#
loop_
_entity_poly.entity_id
_entity_poly.type
_entity_poly.pdbx_seq_one_letter_code
_entity_poly.pdbx_strand_id
1 'polypeptide(L)' 'MRTDDKSKVISDLEYDLLTVLQNKAEAVQTYESYIEDAQQANSQPCVELLQRLREQDKQQAQEIRRHLQEVMQKGKM' A
#
# COMPACT_ATOMS: atom_id res chain seq x y z
N MET A 1 -31.97 -13.53 -17.41
CA MET A 1 -31.90 -12.10 -17.06
C MET A 1 -30.50 -11.84 -16.51
N ARG A 2 -29.57 -11.37 -17.34
CA ARG A 2 -28.25 -10.93 -16.87
C ARG A 2 -28.47 -9.53 -16.32
N THR A 3 -28.47 -9.40 -15.01
CA THR A 3 -28.44 -8.10 -14.36
C THR A 3 -27.08 -7.49 -14.67
N ASP A 4 -27.06 -6.54 -15.59
CA ASP A 4 -25.91 -5.67 -15.81
C ASP A 4 -25.58 -4.98 -14.49
N ASP A 5 -24.50 -5.41 -13.85
CA ASP A 5 -23.93 -4.81 -12.64
C ASP A 5 -23.29 -3.45 -13.01
N LYS A 6 -24.15 -2.47 -13.28
CA LYS A 6 -23.78 -1.07 -13.54
C LYS A 6 -23.86 -0.22 -12.27
N SER A 7 -23.58 -0.81 -11.11
CA SER A 7 -23.68 -0.11 -9.81
C SER A 7 -22.41 -0.16 -8.97
N LYS A 8 -21.29 -0.67 -9.48
CA LYS A 8 -20.00 -0.50 -8.80
C LYS A 8 -19.35 0.80 -9.26
N VAL A 9 -19.32 1.79 -8.36
CA VAL A 9 -18.62 3.08 -8.53
C VAL A 9 -17.12 2.86 -8.80
N ILE A 10 -16.59 1.71 -8.38
CA ILE A 10 -15.21 1.25 -8.54
C ILE A 10 -15.25 -0.24 -8.91
N SER A 11 -14.47 -0.67 -9.91
CA SER A 11 -14.31 -2.08 -10.29
C SER A 11 -13.56 -2.88 -9.22
N ASP A 12 -13.72 -4.20 -9.22
CA ASP A 12 -13.03 -5.10 -8.27
C ASP A 12 -11.52 -4.88 -8.28
N LEU A 13 -10.92 -4.78 -9.48
CA LEU A 13 -9.49 -4.56 -9.64
C LEU A 13 -9.03 -3.21 -9.06
N GLU A 14 -9.80 -2.14 -9.26
CA GLU A 14 -9.49 -0.83 -8.69
C GLU A 14 -9.59 -0.86 -7.16
N TYR A 15 -10.61 -1.53 -6.62
CA TYR A 15 -10.79 -1.71 -5.18
C TYR A 15 -9.64 -2.51 -4.56
N ASP A 16 -9.20 -3.59 -5.22
CA ASP A 16 -8.09 -4.42 -4.76
C ASP A 16 -6.78 -3.62 -4.72
N LEU A 17 -6.47 -2.88 -5.78
CA LEU A 17 -5.27 -2.02 -5.85
C LEU A 17 -5.30 -0.89 -4.82
N LEU A 18 -6.47 -0.26 -4.62
CA LEU A 18 -6.65 0.76 -3.59
C LEU A 18 -6.45 0.18 -2.18
N THR A 19 -6.96 -1.02 -1.92
CA THR A 19 -6.80 -1.71 -0.64
C THR A 19 -5.33 -2.05 -0.39
N VAL A 20 -4.61 -2.56 -1.39
CA VAL A 20 -3.17 -2.84 -1.25
C VAL A 20 -2.38 -1.54 -1.00
N LEU A 21 -2.73 -0.45 -1.69
CA LEU A 21 -2.11 0.85 -1.47
C LEU A 21 -2.33 1.37 -0.05
N GLN A 22 -3.56 1.27 0.45
CA GLN A 22 -3.92 1.67 1.81
C GLN A 22 -3.10 0.91 2.85
N ASN A 23 -3.05 -0.43 2.74
CA ASN A 23 -2.31 -1.27 3.68
C ASN A 23 -0.82 -0.91 3.73
N LYS A 24 -0.21 -0.63 2.57
CA LYS A 24 1.20 -0.21 2.52
C LYS A 24 1.42 1.18 3.09
N ALA A 25 0.52 2.12 2.82
CA ALA A 25 0.62 3.47 3.37
C ALA A 25 0.53 3.45 4.90
N GLU A 26 -0.38 2.63 5.46
CA GLU A 26 -0.51 2.43 6.90
C GLU A 26 0.74 1.78 7.52
N ALA A 27 1.31 0.77 6.86
CA ALA A 27 2.59 0.19 7.29
C ALA A 27 3.71 1.25 7.31
N VAL A 28 3.84 2.07 6.25
CA VAL A 28 4.83 3.13 6.15
C VAL A 28 4.76 4.13 7.31
N GLN A 29 3.54 4.51 7.71
CA GLN A 29 3.32 5.40 8.85
C GLN A 29 3.69 4.71 10.16
N THR A 30 3.28 3.46 10.32
CA THR A 30 3.47 2.71 11.57
C THR A 30 4.94 2.37 11.83
N TYR A 31 5.76 2.17 10.79
CA TYR A 31 7.18 1.88 10.96
C TYR A 31 7.94 2.96 11.75
N GLU A 32 7.50 4.23 11.74
CA GLU A 32 8.17 5.28 12.51
C GLU A 32 8.14 4.97 14.01
N SER A 33 6.96 4.67 14.55
CA SER A 33 6.80 4.24 15.96
C SER A 33 7.56 2.96 16.26
N TYR A 34 7.56 1.98 15.34
CA TYR A 34 8.28 0.72 15.57
C TYR A 34 9.79 0.88 15.55
N ILE A 35 10.32 1.82 14.75
CA ILE A 35 11.73 2.17 14.75
C ILE A 35 12.10 2.83 16.08
N GLU A 36 11.25 3.73 16.60
CA GLU A 36 11.44 4.33 17.93
C GLU A 36 11.46 3.27 19.04
N ASP A 37 10.53 2.31 19.02
CA ASP A 37 10.50 1.19 19.98
C ASP A 37 11.78 0.34 19.90
N ALA A 38 12.26 0.05 18.69
CA ALA A 38 13.49 -0.70 18.47
C ALA A 38 14.74 0.06 18.97
N GLN A 39 14.77 1.39 18.82
CA GLN A 39 15.82 2.25 19.36
C GLN A 39 15.79 2.24 20.90
N GLN A 40 14.61 2.37 21.52
CA GLN A 40 14.46 2.31 22.98
C GLN A 40 14.86 0.95 23.56
N ALA A 41 14.63 -0.13 22.82
CA ALA A 41 15.07 -1.47 23.16
C ALA A 41 16.58 -1.72 22.90
N ASN A 42 17.33 -0.74 22.40
CA ASN A 42 18.74 -0.85 21.99
C ASN A 42 18.98 -1.97 20.97
N SER A 43 18.00 -2.28 20.10
CA SER A 43 18.12 -3.33 19.10
C SER A 43 18.44 -2.74 17.72
N GLN A 44 19.73 -2.49 17.48
CA GLN A 44 20.22 -1.99 16.20
C GLN A 44 19.79 -2.87 15.00
N PRO A 45 19.82 -4.22 15.06
CA PRO A 45 19.36 -5.06 13.96
C PRO A 45 17.87 -4.85 13.62
N CYS A 46 17.03 -4.59 14.64
CA CYS A 46 15.61 -4.29 14.42
C CYS A 46 15.42 -2.92 13.78
N VAL A 47 16.20 -1.91 14.19
CA VAL A 47 16.17 -0.57 13.56
C VAL A 47 16.48 -0.68 12.07
N GLU A 48 17.56 -1.37 11.70
CA GLU A 48 17.98 -1.55 10.30
C GLU A 48 16.95 -2.33 9.48
N LEU A 49 16.38 -3.39 10.06
CA LEU A 49 15.30 -4.16 9.44
C LEU A 49 14.10 -3.27 9.14
N LEU A 50 13.58 -2.55 10.14
CA LEU A 50 12.37 -1.73 10.00
C LEU A 50 12.59 -0.54 9.06
N GLN A 51 13.76 0.08 9.08
CA GLN A 51 14.12 1.13 8.12
C GLN A 51 14.11 0.61 6.68
N ARG A 52 14.71 -0.55 6.43
CA ARG A 52 14.71 -1.19 5.12
C ARG A 52 13.31 -1.56 4.66
N LEU A 53 12.49 -2.15 5.53
CA LEU A 53 11.10 -2.50 5.22
C LEU A 53 10.27 -1.26 4.88
N ARG A 54 10.42 -0.18 5.65
CA ARG A 54 9.75 1.11 5.38
C ARG A 54 10.08 1.65 3.99
N GLU A 55 11.34 1.58 3.58
CA GLU A 55 11.74 2.05 2.25
C GLU A 55 11.19 1.17 1.13
N GLN A 56 11.17 -0.15 1.33
CA GLN A 56 10.57 -1.11 0.39
C GLN A 56 9.07 -0.86 0.22
N ASP A 57 8.32 -0.69 1.32
CA ASP A 57 6.88 -0.43 1.26
C ASP A 57 6.58 0.94 0.63
N LYS A 58 7.43 1.96 0.84
CA LYS A 58 7.32 3.25 0.13
C LYS A 58 7.44 3.09 -1.38
N GLN A 59 8.44 2.35 -1.85
CA GLN A 59 8.65 2.11 -3.28
C GLN A 59 7.46 1.34 -3.88
N GLN A 60 7.00 0.30 -3.20
CA GLN A 60 5.86 -0.50 -3.63
C GLN A 60 4.55 0.32 -3.64
N ALA A 61 4.32 1.17 -2.63
CA ALA A 61 3.16 2.07 -2.60
C ALA A 61 3.17 3.06 -3.77
N GLN A 62 4.33 3.60 -4.14
CA GLN A 62 4.47 4.48 -5.31
C GLN A 62 4.16 3.73 -6.61
N GLU A 63 4.67 2.50 -6.75
CA GLU A 63 4.40 1.64 -7.90
C GLU A 63 2.90 1.33 -8.03
N ILE A 64 2.25 0.89 -6.95
CA ILE A 64 0.83 0.57 -6.95
C ILE A 64 -0.01 1.81 -7.25
N ARG A 65 0.35 2.97 -6.68
CA ARG A 65 -0.35 4.24 -6.97
C ARG A 65 -0.30 4.56 -8.46
N ARG A 66 0.84 4.38 -9.11
CA ARG A 66 0.97 4.60 -10.55
C ARG A 66 0.08 3.62 -11.34
N HIS A 67 0.08 2.34 -10.98
CA HIS A 67 -0.75 1.34 -11.66
C HIS A 67 -2.25 1.60 -11.44
N LEU A 68 -2.66 1.99 -10.24
CA LEU A 68 -4.03 2.38 -9.93
C LEU A 68 -4.48 3.55 -10.83
N GLN A 69 -3.63 4.58 -10.99
CA GLN A 69 -3.92 5.69 -11.90
C GLN A 69 -4.09 5.21 -13.35
N GLU A 70 -3.23 4.29 -13.82
CA GLU A 70 -3.34 3.73 -15.18
C GLU A 70 -4.64 2.93 -15.36
N VAL A 71 -5.04 2.13 -14.36
CA VAL A 71 -6.29 1.34 -14.38
C VAL A 71 -7.51 2.26 -14.39
N MET A 72 -7.55 3.27 -13.52
CA MET A 72 -8.66 4.23 -13.43
C MET A 72 -8.79 5.09 -14.70
N GLN A 73 -7.67 5.43 -15.36
CA GLN A 73 -7.69 6.19 -16.61
C GLN A 73 -8.11 5.34 -17.82
N LYS A 74 -7.73 4.06 -17.85
CA LYS A 74 -7.97 3.18 -19.00
C LYS A 74 -9.24 2.34 -18.89
N GLY A 75 -9.95 2.38 -17.76
CA GLY A 75 -11.30 1.85 -17.62
C GLY A 75 -11.44 0.34 -17.91
N LYS A 76 -10.38 -0.45 -17.60
CA LYS A 76 -10.11 -1.85 -17.99
C LYS A 76 -9.23 -1.95 -19.26
N MET A 77 -7.97 -2.34 -19.08
CA MET A 77 -7.31 -3.18 -20.10
C MET A 77 -7.82 -4.61 -19.96
#